data_AF-A0A832X3E1-F1
#
_entry.id   AF-A0A832X3E1-F1
#
_cell.length_a   1.000
_cell.length_b   1.000
_cell.length_c   1.000
_cell.angle_alpha   90.00
_cell.angle_beta   90.00
_cell.angle_gamma   90.00
#
_symmetry.space_group_name_H-M   'P 1'
#
loop_
_entity.id
_entity.type
_entity.pdbx_description
1 polymer ?
#
loop_
_entity_poly.entity_id
_entity_poly.type
_entity_poly.pdbx_seq_one_letter_code
_entity_poly.pdbx_strand_id
1 'polypeptide(L)'
;SRNLASFVVFMDMEGTRYTHPNKDLIGLKFTGGDEVEALKGRSYISKAVGISGPSIRGFSPIFIDGVQVGAVSVGMFQENVDSLLETNRNALLYTMLMSIIIAIPSAFALSYNIKRTIFGLEPVDIAMLLTQREIMINSVKEGIIFTNKEDKIELINDRACEMLGLRKDDVGKHVKEIIPTSRMDDVRKSGIDEYNEQQKINGVTIITNRMVVKYNENILGVVATFSEKEELQRLAEELTNSKSYASVMYR
;
A
#
# COMPACT_ATOMS: atom_id res chain seq x y z
N SER A 1 24.64 -34.92 6.86
CA SER A 1 24.77 -34.22 8.16
C SER A 1 26.18 -33.63 8.23
N ARG A 2 26.32 -32.31 8.35
CA ARG A 2 27.63 -31.67 8.56
C ARG A 2 27.99 -31.82 10.04
N ASN A 3 29.07 -32.54 10.35
CA ASN A 3 29.60 -32.61 11.70
C ASN A 3 30.11 -31.22 12.12
N LEU A 4 29.38 -30.55 13.00
CA LEU A 4 29.76 -29.26 13.57
C LEU A 4 30.70 -29.41 14.77
N ALA A 5 30.78 -30.59 15.39
CA ALA A 5 31.66 -30.85 16.52
C ALA A 5 33.14 -30.86 16.09
N SER A 6 33.95 -30.00 16.70
CA SER A 6 35.40 -30.00 16.54
C SER A 6 36.08 -31.12 17.34
N PHE A 7 35.46 -31.57 18.44
CA PHE A 7 35.92 -32.72 19.22
C PHE A 7 34.81 -33.36 20.05
N VAL A 8 35.01 -34.63 20.41
CA VAL A 8 34.18 -35.41 21.33
C VAL A 8 35.09 -36.10 22.35
N VAL A 9 34.83 -35.87 23.63
CA VAL A 9 35.60 -36.39 24.76
C VAL A 9 34.67 -37.19 25.67
N PHE A 10 34.92 -38.49 25.77
CA PHE A 10 34.32 -39.34 26.79
C PHE A 10 35.18 -39.33 28.05
N MET A 11 34.55 -39.28 29.23
CA MET A 11 35.24 -39.33 30.51
C MET A 11 34.53 -40.22 31.54
N ASP A 12 35.29 -40.84 32.43
CA ASP A 12 34.73 -41.59 33.58
C ASP A 12 34.20 -40.65 34.68
N MET A 13 33.64 -41.25 35.75
CA MET A 13 33.18 -40.54 36.95
C MET A 13 34.28 -39.80 37.70
N GLU A 14 35.55 -40.17 37.49
CA GLU A 14 36.68 -39.46 38.08
C GLU A 14 37.19 -38.33 37.18
N GLY A 15 36.58 -38.09 36.01
CA GLY A 15 36.98 -37.07 35.04
C GLY A 15 38.18 -37.47 34.16
N THR A 16 38.57 -38.74 34.10
CA THR A 16 39.65 -39.23 33.22
C THR A 16 39.16 -39.33 31.78
N ARG A 17 39.91 -38.76 30.81
CA ARG A 17 39.52 -38.76 29.39
C ARG A 17 39.87 -40.08 28.69
N TYR A 18 38.93 -40.64 27.94
CA TYR A 18 39.16 -41.80 27.05
C TYR A 18 39.33 -41.44 25.58
N THR A 19 38.78 -40.31 25.15
CA THR A 19 38.92 -39.83 23.77
C THR A 19 39.35 -38.38 23.78
N HIS A 20 40.24 -38.03 22.86
CA HIS A 20 40.62 -36.65 22.59
C HIS A 20 41.30 -36.58 21.21
N PRO A 21 41.14 -35.50 20.42
CA PRO A 21 41.86 -35.35 19.15
C PRO A 21 43.38 -35.39 19.32
N ASN A 22 43.89 -34.78 20.39
CA ASN A 22 45.28 -34.93 20.82
C ASN A 22 45.43 -36.19 21.69
N LYS A 23 46.17 -37.18 21.20
CA LYS A 23 46.40 -38.48 21.86
C LYS A 23 47.14 -38.35 23.20
N ASP A 24 47.97 -37.33 23.36
CA ASP A 24 48.76 -37.11 24.59
C ASP A 24 47.89 -36.73 25.79
N LEU A 25 46.63 -36.33 25.54
CA LEU A 25 45.67 -35.96 26.57
C LEU A 25 44.74 -37.11 27.00
N ILE A 26 44.84 -38.28 26.36
CA ILE A 26 44.08 -39.48 26.71
C ILE A 26 44.69 -40.09 27.98
N GLY A 27 43.84 -40.44 28.95
CA GLY A 27 44.25 -40.93 30.26
C GLY A 27 44.56 -39.84 31.29
N LEU A 28 44.57 -38.56 30.89
CA LEU A 28 44.69 -37.43 31.81
C LEU A 28 43.32 -36.91 32.27
N LYS A 29 43.29 -36.24 33.42
CA LYS A 29 42.07 -35.60 33.95
C LYS A 29 41.59 -34.48 33.05
N PHE A 30 40.27 -34.36 32.93
CA PHE A 30 39.63 -33.27 32.24
C PHE A 30 40.05 -31.93 32.87
N THR A 31 40.19 -30.92 32.04
CA THR A 31 40.86 -29.66 32.37
C THR A 31 39.97 -28.57 31.80
N GLY A 32 39.28 -27.88 32.69
CA GLY A 32 38.22 -26.93 32.37
C GLY A 32 37.36 -26.59 33.59
N GLY A 33 37.21 -27.55 34.52
CA GLY A 33 36.39 -27.39 35.72
C GLY A 33 34.88 -27.34 35.42
N ASP A 34 34.53 -27.48 34.15
CA ASP A 34 33.19 -27.43 33.59
C ASP A 34 32.66 -28.83 33.23
N GLU A 35 33.27 -29.89 33.75
CA GLU A 35 32.74 -31.25 33.69
C GLU A 35 31.89 -31.60 34.93
N VAL A 36 32.04 -30.83 36.01
CA VAL A 36 31.54 -31.16 37.36
C VAL A 36 30.02 -31.32 37.40
N GLU A 37 29.27 -30.42 36.76
CA GLU A 37 27.80 -30.51 36.78
C GLU A 37 27.27 -31.69 35.96
N ALA A 38 28.02 -32.12 34.93
CA ALA A 38 27.67 -33.31 34.16
C ALA A 38 27.97 -34.60 34.91
N LEU A 39 29.05 -34.63 35.70
CA LEU A 39 29.33 -35.73 36.62
C LEU A 39 28.33 -35.81 37.79
N LYS A 40 27.55 -34.75 38.05
CA LYS A 40 26.38 -34.76 38.95
C LYS A 40 25.06 -35.15 38.25
N GLY A 41 25.12 -35.58 37.00
CA GLY A 41 23.95 -36.06 36.25
C GLY A 41 23.19 -34.98 35.48
N ARG A 42 23.76 -33.77 35.27
CA ARG A 42 23.07 -32.67 34.58
C ARG A 42 23.67 -32.39 33.20
N SER A 43 22.85 -32.39 32.15
CA SER A 43 23.28 -31.91 30.84
C SER A 43 23.28 -30.38 30.80
N TYR A 44 24.35 -29.77 30.29
CA TYR A 44 24.44 -28.31 30.17
C TYR A 44 25.45 -27.87 29.10
N ILE A 45 25.43 -26.58 28.78
CA ILE A 45 26.37 -25.96 27.83
C ILE A 45 27.27 -24.98 28.60
N SER A 46 28.57 -25.06 28.33
CA SER A 46 29.62 -24.22 28.91
C SER A 46 30.40 -23.49 27.82
N LYS A 47 30.84 -22.26 28.12
CA LYS A 47 31.84 -21.54 27.33
C LYS A 47 33.09 -21.39 28.19
N ALA A 48 34.15 -22.12 27.83
CA ALA A 48 35.37 -22.19 28.63
C ALA A 48 36.62 -22.22 27.75
N VAL A 49 37.74 -21.80 28.32
CA VAL A 49 39.07 -21.89 27.71
C VAL A 49 39.70 -23.21 28.16
N GLY A 50 39.96 -24.11 27.22
CA GLY A 50 40.69 -25.35 27.48
C GLY A 50 42.14 -25.27 27.02
N ILE A 51 42.83 -26.41 27.13
CA ILE A 51 44.22 -26.59 26.67
C ILE A 51 44.35 -26.25 25.18
N SER A 52 43.29 -26.50 24.39
CA SER A 52 43.23 -26.23 22.96
C SER A 52 42.54 -24.91 22.59
N GLY A 53 42.40 -23.97 23.55
CA GLY A 53 41.85 -22.63 23.32
C GLY A 53 40.37 -22.45 23.72
N PRO A 54 39.78 -21.28 23.42
CA PRO A 54 38.38 -20.98 23.73
C PRO A 54 37.41 -21.88 22.96
N SER A 55 36.42 -22.43 23.65
CA SER A 55 35.48 -23.38 23.05
C SER A 55 34.09 -23.29 23.69
N ILE A 56 33.07 -23.61 22.89
CA ILE A 56 31.72 -23.88 23.40
C ILE A 56 31.57 -25.40 23.48
N ARG A 57 31.13 -25.90 24.63
CA ARG A 57 31.04 -27.33 24.96
C ARG A 57 29.67 -27.67 25.47
N GLY A 58 29.07 -28.73 24.94
CA GLY A 58 27.91 -29.37 25.53
C GLY A 58 28.36 -30.60 26.32
N PHE A 59 27.89 -30.71 27.57
CA PHE A 59 28.13 -31.86 28.42
C PHE A 59 26.84 -32.64 28.65
N SER A 60 26.94 -33.97 28.69
CA SER A 60 25.83 -34.85 29.06
C SER A 60 26.34 -36.04 29.88
N PRO A 61 25.65 -36.45 30.96
CA PRO A 61 25.95 -37.68 31.67
C PRO A 61 25.72 -38.91 30.78
N ILE A 62 26.47 -39.98 31.04
CA ILE A 62 26.33 -41.28 30.38
C ILE A 62 25.87 -42.29 31.42
N PHE A 63 24.77 -42.99 31.12
CA PHE A 63 24.20 -44.01 31.99
C PHE A 63 24.27 -45.40 31.33
N ILE A 64 24.61 -46.42 32.10
CA ILE A 64 24.50 -47.83 31.74
C ILE A 64 23.65 -48.49 32.83
N ASP A 65 22.56 -49.15 32.44
CA ASP A 65 21.62 -49.81 33.35
C ASP A 65 21.14 -48.92 34.52
N GLY A 66 20.95 -47.63 34.24
CA GLY A 66 20.50 -46.63 35.22
C GLY A 66 21.60 -46.09 36.15
N VAL A 67 22.82 -46.62 36.07
CA VAL A 67 23.98 -46.13 36.82
C VAL A 67 24.79 -45.16 35.96
N GLN A 68 25.11 -43.98 36.50
CA GLN A 68 25.98 -43.05 35.81
C GLN A 68 27.42 -43.59 35.79
N VAL A 69 27.98 -43.76 34.60
CA VAL A 69 29.34 -44.30 34.40
C VAL A 69 30.34 -43.22 33.96
N GLY A 70 29.86 -42.02 33.64
CA GLY A 70 30.72 -40.91 33.23
C GLY A 70 29.94 -39.77 32.57
N ALA A 71 30.64 -39.01 31.72
CA ALA A 71 30.06 -37.93 30.92
C ALA A 71 30.70 -37.85 29.52
N VAL A 72 29.98 -37.24 28.58
CA VAL A 72 30.50 -36.86 27.26
C VAL A 72 30.52 -35.35 27.12
N SER A 73 31.61 -34.82 26.59
CA SER A 73 31.76 -33.42 26.18
C SER A 73 31.88 -33.36 24.66
N VAL A 74 31.01 -32.58 24.02
CA VAL A 74 31.08 -32.27 22.59
C VAL A 74 31.38 -30.79 22.44
N GLY A 75 32.49 -30.44 21.76
CA GLY A 75 32.96 -29.06 21.70
C GLY A 75 33.22 -28.54 20.29
N MET A 76 33.09 -27.22 20.14
CA MET A 76 33.47 -26.45 18.96
C MET A 76 34.52 -25.40 19.36
N PHE A 77 35.62 -25.29 18.60
CA PHE A 77 36.61 -24.22 18.82
C PHE A 77 36.06 -22.86 18.38
N GLN A 78 36.30 -21.81 19.17
CA GLN A 78 35.74 -20.47 18.91
C GLN A 78 36.39 -19.77 17.71
N GLU A 79 37.65 -20.07 17.37
CA GLU A 79 38.31 -19.51 16.17
C GLU A 79 37.53 -19.80 14.86
N ASN A 80 36.76 -20.89 14.82
CA ASN A 80 35.87 -21.20 13.69
C ASN A 80 34.60 -20.32 13.64
N VAL A 81 34.23 -19.65 14.73
CA VAL A 81 33.07 -18.74 14.79
C VAL A 81 33.49 -17.33 14.38
N ASP A 82 34.63 -16.86 14.87
CA ASP A 82 35.11 -15.50 14.58
C ASP A 82 35.61 -15.36 13.12
N SER A 83 36.21 -16.41 12.56
CA SER A 83 36.64 -16.44 11.15
C SER A 83 35.49 -16.43 10.13
N LEU A 84 34.29 -16.91 10.50
CA LEU A 84 33.08 -16.81 9.68
C LEU A 84 32.54 -15.38 9.61
N LEU A 85 32.75 -14.57 10.65
CA LEU A 85 32.34 -13.17 10.71
C LEU A 85 33.34 -12.26 9.98
N GLU A 86 34.64 -12.50 10.14
CA GLU A 86 35.69 -11.70 9.49
C GLU A 86 35.71 -11.87 7.96
N THR A 87 35.44 -13.08 7.45
CA THR A 87 35.47 -13.34 5.99
C THR A 87 34.35 -12.60 5.23
N ASN A 88 33.23 -12.29 5.89
CA ASN A 88 32.06 -11.67 5.25
C ASN A 88 31.84 -10.20 5.66
N ARG A 89 32.68 -9.63 6.54
CA ARG A 89 32.53 -8.25 7.03
C ARG A 89 32.56 -7.22 5.89
N ASN A 90 33.52 -7.35 4.97
CA ASN A 90 33.64 -6.42 3.85
C ASN A 90 32.47 -6.57 2.88
N ALA A 91 32.01 -7.79 2.60
CA ALA A 91 30.85 -8.02 1.75
C ALA A 91 29.57 -7.39 2.34
N LEU A 92 29.36 -7.52 3.65
CA LEU A 92 28.26 -6.85 4.35
C LEU A 92 28.35 -5.33 4.23
N LEU A 93 29.52 -4.75 4.47
CA LEU A 93 29.75 -3.31 4.32
C LEU A 93 29.47 -2.83 2.89
N TYR A 94 29.91 -3.57 1.87
CA TYR A 94 29.63 -3.23 0.46
C TYR A 94 28.14 -3.25 0.14
N THR A 95 27.41 -4.27 0.61
CA THR A 95 25.95 -4.34 0.36
C THR A 95 25.18 -3.23 1.08
N MET A 96 25.57 -2.87 2.30
CA MET A 96 25.00 -1.71 3.01
C MET A 96 25.25 -0.42 2.24
N LEU A 97 26.49 -0.18 1.80
CA LEU A 97 26.85 1.02 1.07
C LEU A 97 26.09 1.12 -0.26
N MET A 98 26.00 0.01 -1.00
CA MET A 98 25.23 -0.06 -2.25
C MET A 98 23.73 0.16 -2.01
N SER A 99 23.17 -0.39 -0.92
CA SER A 99 21.76 -0.19 -0.60
C SER A 99 21.43 1.28 -0.36
N ILE A 100 22.32 2.03 0.30
CA ILE A 100 22.15 3.47 0.56
C ILE A 100 22.25 4.26 -0.75
N ILE A 101 23.25 3.94 -1.58
CA ILE A 101 23.47 4.57 -2.89
C ILE A 101 22.27 4.36 -3.81
N ILE A 102 21.53 3.26 -3.69
CA ILE A 102 20.32 3.01 -4.47
C ILE A 102 19.10 3.64 -3.80
N ALA A 103 18.92 3.45 -2.49
CA ALA A 103 17.72 3.87 -1.78
C ALA A 103 17.50 5.39 -1.80
N ILE A 104 18.55 6.20 -1.61
CA ILE A 104 18.40 7.66 -1.55
C ILE A 104 17.99 8.23 -2.92
N PRO A 105 18.69 7.94 -4.03
CA PRO A 105 18.26 8.39 -5.36
C PRO A 105 16.90 7.84 -5.77
N SER A 106 16.59 6.58 -5.44
CA SER A 106 15.27 6.00 -5.72
C SER A 106 14.16 6.74 -4.98
N ALA A 107 14.32 7.01 -3.69
CA ALA A 107 13.35 7.76 -2.91
C ALA A 107 13.18 9.19 -3.43
N PHE A 108 14.29 9.85 -3.78
CA PHE A 108 14.26 11.20 -4.35
C PHE A 108 13.57 11.21 -5.73
N ALA A 109 13.91 10.28 -6.62
CA ALA A 109 13.30 10.16 -7.94
C ALA A 109 11.79 9.87 -7.84
N LEU A 110 11.38 9.01 -6.91
CA LEU A 110 9.96 8.73 -6.65
C LEU A 110 9.23 9.97 -6.14
N SER A 111 9.80 10.66 -5.14
CA SER A 111 9.23 11.91 -4.61
C SER A 111 9.10 12.98 -5.69
N TYR A 112 10.11 13.11 -6.54
CA TYR A 112 10.12 14.07 -7.65
C TYR A 112 9.05 13.74 -8.70
N ASN A 113 8.94 12.45 -9.07
CA ASN A 113 7.93 12.00 -10.01
C ASN A 113 6.51 12.22 -9.49
N ILE A 114 6.21 11.89 -8.22
CA ILE A 114 4.91 12.14 -7.61
C ILE A 114 4.58 13.63 -7.64
N LYS A 115 5.51 14.47 -7.17
CA LYS A 115 5.33 15.92 -7.16
C LYS A 115 5.05 16.47 -8.56
N ARG A 116 5.72 15.95 -9.59
CA ARG A 116 5.49 16.35 -10.98
C ARG A 116 4.12 15.87 -11.51
N THR A 117 3.68 14.68 -11.15
CA THR A 117 2.37 14.13 -11.57
C THR A 117 1.19 14.91 -10.97
N ILE A 118 1.34 15.41 -9.75
CA ILE A 118 0.33 16.26 -9.10
C ILE A 118 0.52 17.76 -9.41
N PHE A 119 1.19 18.08 -10.52
CA PHE A 119 1.42 19.47 -10.97
C PHE A 119 2.13 20.37 -9.95
N GLY A 120 2.92 19.78 -9.04
CA GLY A 120 3.63 20.50 -7.99
C GLY A 120 2.78 20.89 -6.78
N LEU A 121 1.49 20.55 -6.78
CA LEU A 121 0.55 20.84 -5.71
C LEU A 121 0.88 20.02 -4.45
N GLU A 122 0.65 20.61 -3.27
CA GLU A 122 0.65 19.83 -2.03
C GLU A 122 -0.66 19.04 -1.89
N PRO A 123 -0.70 17.92 -1.14
CA PRO A 123 -1.91 17.12 -0.96
C PRO A 123 -3.12 17.93 -0.46
N VAL A 124 -2.86 18.95 0.37
CA VAL A 124 -3.89 19.85 0.89
C VAL A 124 -4.49 20.72 -0.23
N ASP A 125 -3.67 21.20 -1.17
CA ASP A 125 -4.15 21.99 -2.30
C ASP A 125 -5.07 21.16 -3.21
N ILE A 126 -4.73 19.89 -3.44
CA ILE A 126 -5.56 18.98 -4.23
C ILE A 126 -6.91 18.76 -3.55
N ALA A 127 -6.92 18.50 -2.23
CA ALA A 127 -8.14 18.33 -1.46
C ALA A 127 -9.01 19.61 -1.50
N MET A 128 -8.39 20.78 -1.40
CA MET A 128 -9.07 22.07 -1.52
C MET A 128 -9.70 22.24 -2.90
N LEU A 129 -8.96 21.99 -3.98
CA LEU A 129 -9.46 22.09 -5.36
C LEU A 129 -10.63 21.14 -5.62
N LEU A 130 -10.55 19.90 -5.12
CA LEU A 130 -11.64 18.92 -5.23
C LEU A 130 -12.89 19.39 -4.48
N THR A 131 -12.72 19.90 -3.26
CA THR A 131 -13.82 20.43 -2.44
C THR A 131 -14.47 21.64 -3.12
N GLN A 132 -13.67 22.58 -3.62
CA GLN A 132 -14.17 23.74 -4.37
C GLN A 132 -14.96 23.34 -5.61
N ARG A 133 -14.47 22.33 -6.36
CA ARG A 133 -15.18 21.78 -7.52
C ARG A 133 -16.53 21.18 -7.11
N GLU A 134 -16.58 20.41 -6.03
CA GLU A 134 -17.83 19.81 -5.56
C GLU A 134 -18.85 20.87 -5.14
N ILE A 135 -18.41 21.88 -4.39
CA ILE A 135 -19.25 23.02 -4.01
C ILE A 135 -19.76 23.75 -5.26
N MET A 136 -18.90 24.02 -6.24
CA MET A 136 -19.28 24.70 -7.49
C MET A 136 -20.33 23.89 -8.27
N ILE A 137 -20.15 22.58 -8.37
CA ILE A 137 -21.07 21.70 -9.10
C ILE A 137 -22.44 21.58 -8.41
N ASN A 138 -22.48 21.64 -7.08
CA ASN A 138 -23.74 21.58 -6.33
C ASN A 138 -24.38 22.96 -6.09
N SER A 139 -23.66 24.07 -6.31
CA SER A 139 -24.20 25.43 -6.12
C SER A 139 -24.98 25.96 -7.33
N VAL A 140 -24.81 25.37 -8.50
CA VAL A 140 -25.56 25.75 -9.71
C VAL A 140 -27.00 25.26 -9.66
N LYS A 141 -27.91 26.04 -10.25
CA LYS A 141 -29.33 25.68 -10.37
C LYS A 141 -29.64 24.62 -11.42
N GLU A 142 -28.67 24.29 -12.27
CA GLU A 142 -28.79 23.28 -13.29
C GLU A 142 -28.47 21.89 -12.73
N GLY A 143 -29.22 20.88 -13.17
CA GLY A 143 -28.79 19.50 -12.99
C GLY A 143 -27.57 19.22 -13.86
N ILE A 144 -26.55 18.55 -13.33
CA ILE A 144 -25.33 18.17 -14.06
C ILE A 144 -25.14 16.66 -13.97
N ILE A 145 -24.92 16.03 -15.12
CA ILE A 145 -24.47 14.64 -15.24
C ILE A 145 -23.23 14.59 -16.11
N PHE A 146 -22.22 13.83 -15.71
CA PHE A 146 -21.07 13.50 -16.55
C PHE A 146 -21.01 11.99 -16.79
N THR A 147 -20.79 11.60 -18.04
CA THR A 147 -20.55 10.21 -18.43
C THR A 147 -19.16 10.05 -19.02
N ASN A 148 -18.51 8.91 -18.77
CA ASN A 148 -17.21 8.60 -19.34
C ASN A 148 -17.29 8.02 -20.76
N LYS A 149 -16.14 7.56 -21.27
CA LYS A 149 -16.01 6.96 -22.61
C LYS A 149 -16.85 5.68 -22.84
N GLU A 150 -17.29 5.02 -21.77
CA GLU A 150 -18.17 3.84 -21.80
C GLU A 150 -19.64 4.20 -21.54
N ASP A 151 -19.98 5.49 -21.58
CA ASP A 151 -21.32 6.02 -21.28
C ASP A 151 -21.82 5.68 -19.87
N LYS A 152 -20.90 5.37 -18.95
CA LYS A 152 -21.19 5.19 -17.52
C LYS A 152 -21.17 6.52 -16.82
N ILE A 153 -22.13 6.74 -15.93
CA ILE A 153 -22.23 7.96 -15.14
C ILE A 153 -21.10 8.01 -14.12
N GLU A 154 -20.29 9.07 -14.12
CA GLU A 154 -19.22 9.29 -13.13
C GLU A 154 -19.53 10.42 -12.15
N LEU A 155 -20.44 11.33 -12.53
CA LEU A 155 -20.86 12.42 -11.66
C LEU A 155 -22.35 12.72 -11.88
N ILE A 156 -23.06 12.94 -10.78
CA ILE A 156 -24.43 13.47 -10.73
C ILE A 156 -24.45 14.51 -9.61
N ASN A 157 -24.82 15.76 -9.89
CA ASN A 157 -24.99 16.77 -8.84
C ASN A 157 -26.34 16.61 -8.12
N ASP A 158 -26.50 17.24 -6.96
CA ASP A 158 -27.73 17.11 -6.16
C ASP A 158 -28.96 17.60 -6.93
N ARG A 159 -28.78 18.66 -7.71
CA ARG A 159 -29.84 19.24 -8.52
C ARG A 159 -30.36 18.30 -9.61
N ALA A 160 -29.50 17.50 -10.25
CA ALA A 160 -29.91 16.49 -11.21
C ALA A 160 -30.71 15.37 -10.53
N CYS A 161 -30.33 14.97 -9.32
CA CYS A 161 -31.11 14.02 -8.52
C CYS A 161 -32.53 14.55 -8.24
N GLU A 162 -32.65 15.80 -7.80
CA GLU A 162 -33.94 16.43 -7.53
C GLU A 162 -34.79 16.60 -8.80
N MET A 163 -34.22 17.15 -9.87
CA MET A 163 -34.95 17.48 -11.10
C MET A 163 -35.42 16.25 -11.87
N LEU A 164 -34.58 15.21 -11.91
CA LEU A 164 -34.79 14.04 -12.75
C LEU A 164 -35.21 12.81 -11.94
N GLY A 165 -35.29 12.90 -10.61
CA GLY A 165 -35.62 11.78 -9.73
C GLY A 165 -34.54 10.69 -9.70
N LEU A 166 -33.27 11.08 -9.83
CA LEU A 166 -32.12 10.18 -9.84
C LEU A 166 -31.55 9.99 -8.44
N ARG A 167 -30.73 8.96 -8.26
CA ARG A 167 -30.02 8.71 -6.99
C ARG A 167 -28.51 8.81 -7.20
N LYS A 168 -27.79 9.20 -6.15
CA LYS A 168 -26.32 9.19 -6.14
C LYS A 168 -25.75 7.80 -6.41
N ASP A 169 -26.45 6.75 -5.97
CA ASP A 169 -26.11 5.34 -6.22
C ASP A 169 -26.25 4.91 -7.69
N ASP A 170 -26.70 5.80 -8.58
CA ASP A 170 -26.74 5.54 -10.02
C ASP A 170 -25.38 5.82 -10.71
N VAL A 171 -24.42 6.40 -9.98
CA VAL A 171 -23.01 6.49 -10.41
C VAL A 171 -22.44 5.09 -10.66
N GLY A 172 -21.70 4.94 -11.75
CA GLY A 172 -21.13 3.69 -12.24
C GLY A 172 -22.01 2.91 -13.20
N LYS A 173 -23.31 3.22 -13.29
CA LYS A 173 -24.26 2.59 -14.22
C LYS A 173 -24.23 3.26 -15.58
N HIS A 174 -24.66 2.52 -16.61
CA HIS A 174 -24.75 3.06 -17.97
C HIS A 174 -25.90 4.09 -18.06
N VAL A 175 -25.67 5.23 -18.70
CA VAL A 175 -26.62 6.36 -18.70
C VAL A 175 -27.99 5.98 -19.27
N LYS A 176 -28.04 5.10 -20.28
CA LYS A 176 -29.30 4.60 -20.87
C LYS A 176 -30.09 3.65 -19.96
N GLU A 177 -29.49 3.06 -18.93
CA GLU A 177 -30.24 2.28 -17.94
C GLU A 177 -31.05 3.19 -17.00
N ILE A 178 -30.54 4.40 -16.78
CA ILE A 178 -31.09 5.37 -15.82
C ILE A 178 -31.96 6.41 -16.53
N ILE A 179 -31.52 6.86 -17.69
CA ILE A 179 -32.23 7.79 -18.57
C ILE A 179 -32.29 7.14 -19.96
N PRO A 180 -33.29 6.28 -20.25
CA PRO A 180 -33.39 5.56 -21.52
C PRO A 180 -33.46 6.47 -22.75
N THR A 181 -33.94 7.70 -22.58
CA THR A 181 -34.03 8.72 -23.63
C THR A 181 -32.77 9.60 -23.75
N SER A 182 -31.70 9.28 -23.01
CA SER A 182 -30.44 10.02 -23.08
C SER A 182 -29.80 9.90 -24.46
N ARG A 183 -29.29 11.03 -24.95
CA ARG A 183 -28.51 11.15 -26.19
C ARG A 183 -27.02 11.40 -25.91
N MET A 184 -26.57 11.24 -24.66
CA MET A 184 -25.17 11.49 -24.30
C MET A 184 -24.21 10.56 -25.05
N ASP A 185 -24.62 9.32 -25.33
CA ASP A 185 -23.82 8.39 -26.13
C ASP A 185 -23.77 8.79 -27.61
N ASP A 186 -24.87 9.34 -28.14
CA ASP A 186 -24.93 9.86 -29.51
C ASP A 186 -23.98 11.06 -29.68
N VAL A 187 -24.01 12.00 -28.73
CA VAL A 187 -23.11 13.17 -28.65
C VAL A 187 -21.65 12.74 -28.51
N ARG A 188 -21.37 11.73 -27.68
CA ARG A 188 -20.02 11.17 -27.52
C ARG A 188 -19.50 10.56 -28.83
N LYS A 189 -20.35 9.80 -29.54
CA LYS A 189 -19.99 9.12 -30.80
C LYS A 189 -19.82 10.11 -31.95
N SER A 190 -20.70 11.11 -32.03
CA SER A 190 -20.65 12.14 -33.07
C SER A 190 -19.49 13.12 -32.85
N GLY A 191 -19.10 13.35 -31.59
CA GLY A 191 -18.10 14.34 -31.22
C GLY A 191 -18.61 15.78 -31.35
N ILE A 192 -19.93 15.97 -31.52
CA ILE A 192 -20.61 17.24 -31.78
C ILE A 192 -21.53 17.57 -30.61
N ASP A 193 -21.37 18.77 -30.06
CA ASP A 193 -22.20 19.28 -28.96
C ASP A 193 -23.66 19.52 -29.41
N GLU A 194 -24.61 19.31 -28.50
CA GLU A 194 -26.03 19.63 -28.66
C GLU A 194 -26.44 20.70 -27.63
N TYR A 195 -27.20 21.71 -28.05
CA TYR A 195 -27.59 22.85 -27.21
C TYR A 195 -29.09 23.10 -27.26
N ASN A 196 -29.65 23.47 -26.11
CA ASN A 196 -31.06 23.87 -25.97
C ASN A 196 -32.07 22.81 -26.43
N GLU A 197 -31.73 21.53 -26.30
CA GLU A 197 -32.59 20.44 -26.72
C GLU A 197 -33.70 20.22 -25.68
N GLN A 198 -34.95 20.25 -26.12
CA GLN A 198 -36.08 19.97 -25.23
C GLN A 198 -36.22 18.46 -25.04
N GLN A 199 -36.20 18.00 -23.79
CA GLN A 199 -36.40 16.60 -23.44
C GLN A 199 -37.48 16.46 -22.38
N LYS A 200 -38.21 15.34 -22.41
CA LYS A 200 -39.10 14.95 -21.33
C LYS A 200 -38.49 13.75 -20.61
N ILE A 201 -38.18 13.91 -19.32
CA ILE A 201 -37.62 12.86 -18.46
C ILE A 201 -38.52 12.74 -17.25
N ASN A 202 -38.99 11.52 -16.95
CA ASN A 202 -39.83 11.24 -15.78
C ASN A 202 -41.04 12.19 -15.60
N GLY A 203 -41.61 12.65 -16.72
CA GLY A 203 -42.76 13.57 -16.72
C GLY A 203 -42.40 15.05 -16.73
N VAL A 204 -41.17 15.42 -16.39
CA VAL A 204 -40.68 16.81 -16.35
C VAL A 204 -40.15 17.22 -17.73
N THR A 205 -40.50 18.44 -18.17
CA THR A 205 -39.97 19.02 -19.41
C THR A 205 -38.78 19.91 -19.09
N ILE A 206 -37.62 19.54 -19.63
CA ILE A 206 -36.35 20.20 -19.37
C ILE A 206 -35.71 20.67 -20.68
N ILE A 207 -34.85 21.67 -20.57
CA ILE A 207 -33.89 22.03 -21.61
C ILE A 207 -32.56 21.37 -21.26
N THR A 208 -31.95 20.71 -22.25
CA THR A 208 -30.70 19.96 -22.08
C THR A 208 -29.62 20.50 -23.00
N ASN A 209 -28.44 20.77 -22.42
CA ASN A 209 -27.20 20.96 -23.17
C ASN A 209 -26.34 19.72 -23.01
N ARG A 210 -25.65 19.27 -24.05
CA ARG A 210 -24.74 18.11 -24.03
C ARG A 210 -23.45 18.48 -24.75
N MET A 211 -22.35 18.50 -24.00
CA MET A 211 -21.04 18.90 -24.51
C MET A 211 -20.05 17.75 -24.39
N VAL A 212 -19.25 17.54 -25.45
CA VAL A 212 -18.18 16.56 -25.44
C VAL A 212 -16.98 17.12 -24.66
N VAL A 213 -16.51 16.37 -23.66
CA VAL A 213 -15.31 16.73 -22.89
C VAL A 213 -14.10 16.07 -23.52
N LYS A 214 -13.11 16.87 -23.93
CA LYS A 214 -11.88 16.40 -24.58
C LYS A 214 -10.65 16.74 -23.74
N TYR A 215 -9.64 15.86 -23.77
CA TYR A 215 -8.31 16.10 -23.23
C TYR A 215 -7.26 15.58 -24.20
N ASN A 216 -6.35 16.45 -24.66
CA ASN A 216 -5.37 16.15 -25.71
C ASN A 216 -6.02 15.45 -26.93
N GLU A 217 -7.09 16.04 -27.48
CA GLU A 217 -7.90 15.50 -28.61
C GLU A 217 -8.64 14.18 -28.33
N ASN A 218 -8.48 13.56 -27.16
CA ASN A 218 -9.20 12.36 -26.79
C ASN A 218 -10.50 12.72 -26.06
N ILE A 219 -11.62 12.16 -26.50
CA ILE A 219 -12.91 12.31 -25.81
C ILE A 219 -12.84 11.55 -24.48
N LEU A 220 -12.92 12.30 -23.38
CA LEU A 220 -13.02 11.75 -22.03
C LEU A 220 -14.45 11.29 -21.71
N GLY A 221 -15.43 11.99 -22.27
CA GLY A 221 -16.83 11.79 -21.89
C GLY A 221 -17.75 12.90 -22.40
N VAL A 222 -18.93 12.99 -21.80
CA VAL A 222 -19.94 14.01 -22.12
C VAL A 222 -20.49 14.60 -20.83
N VAL A 223 -20.59 15.92 -20.76
CA VAL A 223 -21.35 16.63 -19.71
C VAL A 223 -22.72 16.98 -20.28
N ALA A 224 -23.77 16.64 -19.54
CA ALA A 224 -25.12 17.11 -19.79
C ALA A 224 -25.55 18.06 -18.67
N THR A 225 -26.08 19.22 -19.04
CA THR A 225 -26.74 20.13 -18.09
C THR A 225 -28.23 20.22 -18.37
N PHE A 226 -29.02 20.31 -17.31
CA PHE A 226 -30.48 20.26 -17.34
C PHE A 226 -31.05 21.47 -16.62
N SER A 227 -31.90 22.23 -17.29
CA SER A 227 -32.63 23.37 -16.71
C SER A 227 -34.13 23.19 -16.89
N GLU A 228 -34.90 23.63 -15.89
CA GLU A 228 -36.36 23.60 -15.96
C GLU A 228 -36.87 24.72 -16.88
N LYS A 229 -37.83 24.39 -17.75
CA LYS A 229 -38.39 25.36 -18.72
C LYS A 229 -39.18 26.48 -18.04
N GLU A 230 -39.79 26.22 -16.89
CA GLU A 230 -40.69 27.15 -16.19
C GLU A 230 -39.96 28.36 -15.58
N GLU A 231 -38.68 28.26 -15.23
CA GLU A 231 -37.90 29.38 -14.67
C GLU A 231 -37.59 30.45 -15.73
N LEU A 232 -37.31 30.04 -16.98
CA LEU A 232 -37.14 30.95 -18.12
C LEU A 232 -38.43 31.70 -18.47
N GLN A 233 -39.57 31.01 -18.39
CA GLN A 233 -40.88 31.64 -18.64
C GLN A 233 -41.26 32.61 -17.54
N ARG A 234 -41.05 32.26 -16.26
CA ARG A 234 -41.31 33.16 -15.12
C ARG A 234 -40.44 34.42 -15.15
N LEU A 235 -39.15 34.30 -15.44
CA LEU A 235 -38.25 35.47 -15.56
C LEU A 235 -38.63 36.36 -16.75
N ALA A 236 -39.03 35.78 -17.88
CA ALA A 236 -39.53 36.53 -19.03
C ALA A 236 -40.87 37.25 -18.74
N GLU A 237 -41.76 36.61 -17.98
CA GLU A 237 -43.03 37.19 -17.53
C GLU A 237 -42.82 38.32 -16.52
N GLU A 238 -41.92 38.18 -15.56
CA GLU A 238 -41.57 39.25 -14.59
C GLU A 238 -40.98 40.49 -15.29
N LEU A 239 -40.10 40.29 -16.28
CA LEU A 239 -39.56 41.37 -17.13
C LEU A 239 -40.67 42.07 -17.93
N THR A 240 -41.63 41.32 -18.44
CA THR A 240 -42.77 41.85 -19.19
C THR A 240 -43.71 42.64 -18.29
N ASN A 241 -44.00 42.13 -17.09
CA ASN A 241 -44.84 42.80 -16.10
C ASN A 241 -44.20 44.10 -15.58
N SER A 242 -42.90 44.10 -15.30
CA SER A 242 -42.16 45.31 -14.86
C SER A 242 -42.18 46.44 -15.91
N LYS A 243 -41.99 46.10 -17.20
CA LYS A 243 -42.13 47.08 -18.29
C LYS A 243 -43.56 47.61 -18.43
N SER A 244 -44.57 46.79 -18.14
CA SER A 244 -45.97 47.22 -18.19
C SER A 244 -46.28 48.31 -17.15
N TYR A 245 -45.79 48.17 -15.91
CA TYR A 245 -45.96 49.21 -14.87
C TYR A 245 -45.29 50.54 -15.24
N ALA A 246 -44.11 50.50 -15.84
CA ALA A 246 -43.45 51.71 -16.33
C ALA A 246 -44.27 52.38 -17.45
N SER A 247 -44.87 51.60 -18.35
CA SER A 247 -45.65 52.15 -19.47
C SER A 247 -47.01 52.75 -19.07
N VAL A 248 -47.58 52.34 -17.94
CA VAL A 248 -48.82 52.90 -17.39
C VAL A 248 -48.57 54.19 -16.61
N MET A 249 -47.36 54.39 -16.06
CA MET A 249 -46.97 55.60 -15.33
C MET A 249 -46.58 56.80 -16.24
N TYR A 250 -46.45 56.59 -17.55
CA TYR A 250 -46.07 57.64 -18.52
C TYR A 250 -47.22 58.09 -19.45
N ARG A 251 -48.48 57.87 -19.06
CA ARG A 251 -49.67 58.28 -19.83
C ARG A 251 -50.59 59.15 -19.00
#